data_AF-A0A5K7ZHT1-F1
#
_entry.id   AF-A0A5K7ZHT1-F1
#
_cell.length_a   1.000
_cell.length_b   1.000
_cell.length_c   1.000
_cell.angle_alpha   90.00
_cell.angle_beta   90.00
_cell.angle_gamma   90.00
#
_symmetry.space_group_name_H-M   'P 1'
#
loop_
_entity.id
_entity.type
_entity.pdbx_description
1 polymer ?
#
loop_
_entity_poly.entity_id
_entity_poly.type
_entity_poly.pdbx_seq_one_letter_code
_entity_poly.pdbx_strand_id
1 'polypeptide(L)'
;MELERNAEFLQGLGIKAEPTVANLPSLGNNIVHLKPKEDYFIIFPGAASCKRMWPVDRFAEFVRSIVKETGWALVLCGTKSEFEISESIIKLSGIKAINLAGKTSLPEFSEIIRGAKLLIGNETSAVHIAATVNTPSVCILGGGHFGRFMPYSKAVDGVKPIAVYARMNCFGCNWKCVRKHDPNECVPCVAAVSIENVRSAAKKLIKGL
;
A
#
# COMPACT_ATOMS: atom_id res chain seq x y z
N MET A 1 6.76 -6.38 -16.68
CA MET A 1 6.64 -6.33 -15.20
C MET A 1 7.51 -7.42 -14.58
N GLU A 2 7.96 -7.31 -13.32
CA GLU A 2 8.88 -8.31 -12.74
C GLU A 2 8.28 -9.72 -12.65
N LEU A 3 6.97 -9.87 -12.40
CA LEU A 3 6.34 -11.19 -12.39
C LEU A 3 6.40 -11.87 -13.78
N GLU A 4 6.22 -11.11 -14.86
CA GLU A 4 6.38 -11.60 -16.24
C GLU A 4 7.83 -11.98 -16.50
N ARG A 5 8.77 -11.10 -16.13
CA ARG A 5 10.22 -11.38 -16.29
C ARG A 5 10.65 -12.64 -15.54
N ASN A 6 10.11 -12.86 -14.35
CA ASN A 6 10.38 -14.06 -13.56
C ASN A 6 9.78 -15.31 -14.22
N ALA A 7 8.56 -15.22 -14.77
CA ALA A 7 7.95 -16.31 -15.52
C ALA A 7 8.74 -16.64 -16.79
N GLU A 8 9.12 -15.63 -17.58
CA GLU A 8 9.97 -15.77 -18.77
C GLU A 8 11.32 -16.44 -18.43
N PHE A 9 11.95 -16.02 -17.33
CA PHE A 9 13.20 -16.63 -16.86
C PHE A 9 13.02 -18.12 -16.56
N LEU A 10 11.97 -18.50 -15.83
CA LEU A 10 11.67 -19.90 -15.49
C LEU A 10 11.34 -20.72 -16.75
N GLN A 11 10.58 -20.15 -17.69
CA GLN A 11 10.31 -20.77 -18.99
C GLN A 11 11.59 -21.04 -19.78
N GLY A 12 12.55 -20.12 -19.74
CA GLY A 12 13.88 -20.30 -20.33
C GLY A 12 14.67 -21.47 -19.72
N LEU A 13 14.35 -21.88 -18.49
CA LEU A 13 14.90 -23.07 -17.83
C LEU A 13 14.07 -24.35 -18.07
N GLY A 14 13.06 -24.30 -18.94
CA GLY A 14 12.15 -25.42 -19.20
C GLY A 14 11.05 -25.62 -18.14
N ILE A 15 10.90 -24.67 -17.20
CA ILE A 15 9.86 -24.72 -16.17
C ILE A 15 8.61 -24.03 -16.72
N LYS A 16 7.48 -24.74 -16.76
CA LYS A 16 6.18 -24.13 -17.08
C LYS A 16 5.79 -23.15 -15.97
N ALA A 17 5.89 -21.86 -16.26
CA ALA A 17 5.60 -20.78 -15.31
C ALA A 17 4.73 -19.71 -15.96
N GLU A 18 3.88 -19.10 -15.17
CA GLU A 18 3.02 -17.97 -15.54
C GLU A 18 3.22 -16.83 -14.53
N PRO A 19 3.02 -15.55 -14.92
CA PRO A 19 3.09 -14.44 -14.01
C PRO A 19 1.95 -14.51 -12.99
N THR A 20 2.27 -14.87 -11.75
CA THR A 20 1.26 -15.04 -10.69
C THR A 20 1.69 -14.38 -9.39
N VAL A 21 0.70 -13.99 -8.57
CA VAL A 21 0.93 -13.63 -7.17
C VAL A 21 0.70 -14.87 -6.31
N ALA A 22 1.63 -15.14 -5.39
CA ALA A 22 1.51 -16.27 -4.48
C ALA A 22 0.29 -16.12 -3.55
N ASN A 23 -0.37 -17.23 -3.22
CA ASN A 23 -1.40 -17.27 -2.19
C ASN A 23 -0.75 -17.60 -0.85
N LEU A 24 -0.71 -16.66 0.09
CA LEU A 24 -0.17 -16.92 1.42
C LEU A 24 -1.19 -17.73 2.25
N PRO A 25 -0.81 -18.89 2.82
CA PRO A 25 -1.70 -19.67 3.66
C PRO A 25 -2.11 -18.85 4.89
N SER A 26 -3.35 -19.05 5.36
CA SER A 26 -3.76 -18.45 6.62
C SER A 26 -3.03 -19.15 7.76
N LEU A 27 -2.48 -18.35 8.67
CA LEU A 27 -1.82 -18.85 9.87
C LEU A 27 -2.81 -19.11 11.02
N GLY A 28 -4.11 -18.87 10.78
CA GLY A 28 -5.17 -19.01 11.78
C GLY A 28 -5.16 -17.91 12.84
N ASN A 29 -6.18 -17.94 13.71
CA ASN A 29 -6.39 -16.90 14.73
C ASN A 29 -5.38 -16.93 15.88
N ASN A 30 -4.58 -17.99 16.00
CA ASN A 30 -3.68 -18.21 17.14
C ASN A 30 -2.47 -17.27 17.16
N ILE A 31 -2.18 -16.58 16.06
CA ILE A 31 -0.96 -15.78 15.93
C ILE A 31 -1.22 -14.28 16.17
N VAL A 32 -2.45 -13.78 16.03
CA VAL A 32 -2.71 -12.33 16.04
C VAL A 32 -3.71 -11.91 17.12
N HIS A 33 -3.21 -11.81 18.36
CA HIS A 33 -3.90 -11.15 19.47
C HIS A 33 -4.07 -9.63 19.26
N LEU A 34 -3.36 -9.05 18.27
CA LEU A 34 -3.36 -7.62 17.94
C LEU A 34 -4.45 -7.21 16.93
N LYS A 35 -5.21 -8.17 16.39
CA LYS A 35 -6.22 -7.90 15.36
C LYS A 35 -7.43 -7.20 16.00
N PRO A 36 -7.89 -6.05 15.46
CA PRO A 36 -9.13 -5.43 15.91
C PRO A 36 -10.32 -6.38 15.74
N LYS A 37 -11.25 -6.34 16.70
CA LYS A 37 -12.50 -7.13 16.63
C LYS A 37 -13.53 -6.51 15.69
N GLU A 38 -13.50 -5.19 15.55
CA GLU A 38 -14.37 -4.41 14.68
C GLU A 38 -13.82 -4.38 13.25
N ASP A 39 -14.63 -3.95 12.29
CA ASP A 39 -14.16 -3.71 10.93
C ASP A 39 -13.12 -2.58 10.91
N TYR A 40 -12.00 -2.79 10.22
CA TYR A 40 -10.88 -1.85 10.21
C TYR A 40 -10.24 -1.72 8.82
N PHE A 41 -9.53 -0.61 8.64
CA PHE A 41 -8.65 -0.39 7.49
C PHE A 41 -7.24 -0.04 7.94
N ILE A 42 -6.27 -0.29 7.06
CA ILE A 42 -4.85 -0.09 7.33
C ILE A 42 -4.34 1.10 6.54
N ILE A 43 -3.56 1.96 7.21
CA ILE A 43 -2.63 2.88 6.57
C ILE A 43 -1.21 2.36 6.78
N PHE A 44 -0.47 2.18 5.67
CA PHE A 44 0.96 1.88 5.66
C PHE A 44 1.70 3.08 5.03
N PRO A 45 2.07 4.10 5.82
CA PRO A 45 2.48 5.39 5.30
C PRO A 45 3.96 5.46 4.92
N GLY A 46 4.73 4.45 5.31
CA GLY A 46 6.18 4.41 5.11
C GLY A 46 6.61 3.89 3.75
N ALA A 47 7.92 3.95 3.51
CA ALA A 47 8.63 3.48 2.34
C ALA A 47 10.14 3.50 2.61
N ALA A 48 10.92 2.78 1.78
CA ALA A 48 12.38 2.75 1.92
C ALA A 48 13.08 4.12 1.74
N SER A 49 12.37 5.13 1.25
CA SER A 49 12.87 6.51 1.12
C SER A 49 11.69 7.48 1.25
N CYS A 50 11.90 8.61 1.94
CA CYS A 50 10.94 9.71 2.05
C CYS A 50 10.44 10.21 0.69
N LYS A 51 11.30 10.14 -0.35
CA LYS A 51 10.97 10.43 -1.75
C LYS A 51 9.72 9.69 -2.24
N ARG A 52 9.45 8.50 -1.70
CA ARG A 52 8.38 7.59 -2.11
C ARG A 52 7.16 7.67 -1.19
N MET A 53 7.21 8.46 -0.12
CA MET A 53 6.14 8.55 0.87
C MET A 53 5.14 9.63 0.46
N TRP A 54 3.86 9.28 0.39
CA TRP A 54 2.80 10.27 0.18
C TRP A 54 2.70 11.19 1.40
N PRO A 55 2.42 12.50 1.21
CA PRO A 55 2.42 13.47 2.31
C PRO A 55 1.49 13.10 3.48
N VAL A 56 1.96 13.38 4.70
CA VAL A 56 1.28 13.05 5.97
C VAL A 56 -0.08 13.74 6.10
N ASP A 57 -0.17 14.99 5.67
CA ASP A 57 -1.41 15.78 5.63
C ASP A 57 -2.47 15.14 4.74
N ARG A 58 -2.05 14.54 3.62
CA ARG A 58 -2.96 13.84 2.71
C ARG A 58 -3.42 12.51 3.25
N PHE A 59 -2.54 11.75 3.89
CA PHE A 59 -2.95 10.56 4.64
C PHE A 59 -3.96 10.93 5.73
N ALA A 60 -3.71 11.99 6.50
CA ALA A 60 -4.59 12.44 7.57
C ALA A 60 -5.98 12.85 7.04
N GLU A 61 -6.03 13.59 5.92
CA GLU A 61 -7.30 13.94 5.27
C GLU A 61 -8.06 12.72 4.74
N PHE A 62 -7.35 11.82 4.06
CA PHE A 62 -7.94 10.57 3.58
C PHE A 62 -8.53 9.75 4.73
N VAL A 63 -7.77 9.57 5.83
CA VAL A 63 -8.21 8.87 7.04
C VAL A 63 -9.50 9.45 7.59
N ARG A 64 -9.58 10.78 7.76
CA ARG A 64 -10.81 11.43 8.22
C ARG A 64 -12.00 11.10 7.33
N SER A 65 -11.80 11.10 6.01
CA SER A 65 -12.86 10.80 5.05
C SER A 65 -13.36 9.36 5.16
N ILE A 66 -12.45 8.38 5.23
CA ILE A 66 -12.83 6.96 5.32
C ILE A 66 -13.55 6.66 6.63
N VAL A 67 -13.05 7.17 7.76
CA VAL A 67 -13.66 6.93 9.07
C VAL A 67 -15.06 7.55 9.11
N LYS A 68 -15.23 8.77 8.59
CA LYS A 68 -16.54 9.42 8.50
C LYS A 68 -17.55 8.64 7.66
N GLU A 69 -17.10 8.05 6.55
CA GLU A 69 -17.98 7.32 5.63
C GLU A 69 -18.29 5.89 6.10
N THR A 70 -17.36 5.21 6.76
CA THR A 70 -17.45 3.77 7.07
C THR A 70 -17.65 3.43 8.54
N GLY A 71 -17.24 4.32 9.45
CA GLY A 71 -17.14 4.02 10.88
C GLY A 71 -16.06 3.00 11.25
N TRP A 72 -15.21 2.56 10.31
CA TRP A 72 -14.19 1.55 10.56
C TRP A 72 -13.06 2.08 11.46
N ALA A 73 -12.49 1.17 12.25
CA ALA A 73 -11.31 1.46 13.05
C ALA A 73 -10.08 1.72 12.17
N LEU A 74 -9.26 2.69 12.57
CA LEU A 74 -7.98 2.99 11.92
C LEU A 74 -6.85 2.17 12.55
N VAL A 75 -6.11 1.44 11.72
CA VAL A 75 -4.87 0.77 12.09
C VAL A 75 -3.70 1.32 11.29
N LEU A 76 -2.64 1.74 11.98
CA LEU A 76 -1.38 2.14 11.36
C LEU A 76 -0.40 0.97 11.44
N CYS A 77 0.20 0.60 10.31
CA CYS A 77 1.22 -0.44 10.25
C CYS A 77 2.51 0.12 9.63
N GLY A 78 3.62 -0.50 9.98
CA GLY A 78 4.94 -0.08 9.54
C GLY A 78 6.06 -0.79 10.29
N THR A 79 7.28 -0.47 9.92
CA THR A 79 8.50 -0.78 10.66
C THR A 79 8.62 0.11 11.90
N LYS A 80 9.58 -0.21 12.79
CA LYS A 80 9.85 0.60 13.99
C LYS A 80 10.21 2.05 13.66
N SER A 81 10.94 2.29 12.58
CA SER A 81 11.28 3.65 12.12
C SER A 81 10.09 4.44 11.59
N GLU A 82 8.97 3.77 11.29
CA GLU A 82 7.75 4.40 10.76
C GLU A 82 6.70 4.67 11.86
N PHE A 83 7.10 4.54 13.13
CA PHE A 83 6.23 4.82 14.28
C PHE A 83 5.84 6.31 14.33
N GLU A 84 6.83 7.22 14.25
CA GLU A 84 6.60 8.67 14.38
C GLU A 84 5.76 9.26 13.24
N ILE A 85 5.95 8.79 12.01
CA ILE A 85 5.12 9.21 10.88
C ILE A 85 3.67 8.73 11.07
N SER A 86 3.48 7.54 11.65
CA SER A 86 2.16 7.01 11.97
C SER A 86 1.47 7.84 13.06
N GLU A 87 2.18 8.19 14.14
CA GLU A 87 1.66 9.09 15.19
C GLU A 87 1.32 10.48 14.63
N SER A 88 2.12 10.99 13.70
CA SER A 88 1.86 12.27 13.04
C SER A 88 0.55 12.26 12.25
N ILE A 89 0.25 11.17 11.53
CA ILE A 89 -1.03 10.99 10.82
C ILE A 89 -2.19 10.92 11.81
N ILE A 90 -2.03 10.17 12.91
CA ILE A 90 -3.06 10.06 13.98
C ILE A 90 -3.37 11.43 14.56
N LYS A 91 -2.33 12.17 14.98
CA LYS A 91 -2.46 13.51 15.55
C LYS A 91 -3.12 14.49 14.57
N LEU A 92 -2.68 14.51 13.31
CA LEU A 92 -3.18 15.44 12.31
C LEU A 92 -4.59 15.08 11.81
N SER A 93 -4.95 13.80 11.81
CA SER A 93 -6.30 13.35 11.46
C SER A 93 -7.30 13.59 12.60
N GLY A 94 -6.85 13.61 13.86
CA GLY A 94 -7.72 13.67 15.04
C GLY A 94 -8.52 12.38 15.26
N ILE A 95 -8.19 11.30 14.56
CA ILE A 95 -8.87 10.01 14.66
C ILE A 95 -8.12 9.11 15.64
N LYS A 96 -8.84 8.50 16.58
CA LYS A 96 -8.28 7.46 17.45
C LYS A 96 -7.92 6.23 16.62
N ALA A 97 -6.71 5.72 16.82
CA ALA A 97 -6.17 4.62 16.02
C ALA A 97 -5.33 3.66 16.84
N ILE A 98 -5.07 2.49 16.27
CA ILE A 98 -4.11 1.52 16.80
C ILE A 98 -2.83 1.62 15.97
N ASN A 99 -1.75 2.10 16.58
CA ASN A 99 -0.43 2.12 15.94
C ASN A 99 0.35 0.84 16.24
N LEU A 100 0.48 -0.01 15.21
CA LEU A 100 1.21 -1.27 15.21
C LEU A 100 2.59 -1.18 14.52
N ALA A 101 3.05 0.02 14.17
CA ALA A 101 4.36 0.21 13.57
C ALA A 101 5.48 -0.31 14.50
N GLY A 102 6.27 -1.26 14.01
CA GLY A 102 7.32 -1.93 14.76
C GLY A 102 6.84 -2.91 15.85
N LYS A 103 5.54 -3.25 15.89
CA LYS A 103 4.93 -4.12 16.91
C LYS A 103 4.44 -5.46 16.37
N THR A 104 4.78 -5.78 15.13
CA THR A 104 4.34 -7.00 14.45
C THR A 104 5.53 -7.68 13.77
N SER A 105 5.55 -9.00 13.85
CA SER A 105 6.34 -9.85 12.96
C SER A 105 5.69 -9.90 11.56
N LEU A 106 6.44 -10.35 10.56
CA LEU A 106 5.91 -10.47 9.19
C LEU A 106 4.69 -11.43 9.10
N PRO A 107 4.69 -12.61 9.76
CA PRO A 107 3.50 -13.46 9.86
C PRO A 107 2.28 -12.75 10.45
N GLU A 108 2.45 -12.07 11.59
CA GLU A 108 1.35 -11.32 12.24
C GLU A 108 0.83 -10.20 11.33
N PHE A 109 1.73 -9.46 10.69
CA PHE A 109 1.37 -8.40 9.75
C PHE A 109 0.55 -8.93 8.58
N SER A 110 0.88 -10.10 8.03
CA SER A 110 0.12 -10.70 6.92
C SER A 110 -1.33 -11.03 7.32
N GLU A 111 -1.57 -11.50 8.54
CA GLU A 111 -2.91 -11.80 9.06
C GLU A 111 -3.67 -10.53 9.46
N ILE A 112 -2.98 -9.48 9.94
CA ILE A 112 -3.57 -8.15 10.12
C ILE A 112 -4.05 -7.60 8.78
N ILE A 113 -3.26 -7.72 7.71
CA ILE A 113 -3.69 -7.32 6.36
C ILE A 113 -4.88 -8.18 5.91
N ARG A 114 -4.83 -9.51 6.07
CA ARG A 114 -5.89 -10.44 5.65
C ARG A 114 -7.25 -10.09 6.26
N GLY A 115 -7.26 -9.61 7.51
CA GLY A 115 -8.48 -9.22 8.20
C GLY A 115 -9.00 -7.82 7.88
N ALA A 116 -8.21 -6.96 7.23
CA ALA A 116 -8.59 -5.59 6.94
C ALA A 116 -9.61 -5.52 5.80
N LYS A 117 -10.51 -4.53 5.86
CA LYS A 117 -11.43 -4.23 4.75
C LYS A 117 -10.76 -3.51 3.59
N LEU A 118 -9.73 -2.73 3.91
CA LEU A 118 -8.96 -1.96 2.95
C LEU A 118 -7.55 -1.71 3.51
N LEU A 119 -6.55 -1.75 2.63
CA LEU A 119 -5.20 -1.25 2.93
C LEU A 119 -4.86 -0.08 1.98
N ILE A 120 -4.31 1.00 2.51
CA ILE A 120 -3.77 2.10 1.72
C ILE A 120 -2.33 2.30 2.10
N GLY A 121 -1.45 2.36 1.11
CA GLY A 121 -0.04 2.61 1.36
C GLY A 121 0.70 3.05 0.12
N ASN A 122 1.95 3.43 0.32
CA ASN A 122 2.85 3.64 -0.81
C ASN A 122 3.19 2.31 -1.48
N GLU A 123 3.85 2.35 -2.63
CA GLU A 123 4.42 1.17 -3.30
C GLU A 123 5.50 0.48 -2.43
N THR A 124 5.07 -0.38 -1.51
CA THR A 124 5.90 -1.15 -0.57
C THR A 124 5.43 -2.60 -0.48
N SER A 125 6.13 -3.41 0.34
CA SER A 125 5.76 -4.80 0.60
C SER A 125 4.31 -4.97 1.06
N ALA A 126 3.74 -4.00 1.78
CA ALA A 126 2.37 -4.09 2.32
C ALA A 126 1.31 -4.26 1.22
N VAL A 127 1.43 -3.55 0.11
CA VAL A 127 0.53 -3.66 -1.06
C VAL A 127 0.66 -5.03 -1.72
N HIS A 128 1.88 -5.55 -1.81
CA HIS A 128 2.13 -6.87 -2.39
C HIS A 128 1.62 -7.98 -1.48
N ILE A 129 1.79 -7.86 -0.16
CA ILE A 129 1.20 -8.79 0.82
C ILE A 129 -0.33 -8.75 0.72
N ALA A 130 -0.95 -7.57 0.63
CA ALA A 130 -2.39 -7.44 0.41
C ALA A 130 -2.87 -8.19 -0.84
N ALA A 131 -2.08 -8.18 -1.93
CA ALA A 131 -2.36 -8.99 -3.11
C ALA A 131 -2.36 -10.49 -2.79
N THR A 132 -1.36 -10.98 -2.04
CA THR A 132 -1.20 -12.41 -1.70
C THR A 132 -2.24 -12.96 -0.73
N VAL A 133 -2.85 -12.09 0.10
CA VAL A 133 -3.91 -12.47 1.05
C VAL A 133 -5.31 -12.03 0.61
N ASN A 134 -5.42 -11.53 -0.63
CA ASN A 134 -6.66 -11.10 -1.26
C ASN A 134 -7.40 -9.97 -0.50
N THR A 135 -6.65 -9.05 0.10
CA THR A 135 -7.17 -7.85 0.76
C THR A 135 -7.30 -6.71 -0.26
N PRO A 136 -8.45 -6.03 -0.34
CA PRO A 136 -8.58 -4.83 -1.17
C PRO A 136 -7.55 -3.78 -0.77
N SER A 137 -6.84 -3.19 -1.74
CA SER A 137 -5.84 -2.18 -1.41
C SER A 137 -5.64 -1.09 -2.47
N VAL A 138 -5.26 0.10 -2.02
CA VAL A 138 -4.86 1.21 -2.86
C VAL A 138 -3.36 1.42 -2.73
N CYS A 139 -2.67 1.37 -3.86
CA CYS A 139 -1.24 1.59 -3.96
C CYS A 139 -0.95 2.98 -4.51
N ILE A 140 -0.38 3.84 -3.68
CA ILE A 140 0.07 5.17 -4.08
C ILE A 140 1.50 5.06 -4.59
N LEU A 141 1.74 5.44 -5.84
CA LEU A 141 3.06 5.31 -6.45
C LEU A 141 3.47 6.51 -7.29
N GLY A 142 4.78 6.69 -7.39
CA GLY A 142 5.42 7.64 -8.28
C GLY A 142 5.89 6.99 -9.58
N GLY A 143 6.60 7.78 -10.38
CA GLY A 143 7.09 7.38 -11.69
C GLY A 143 8.39 6.57 -11.68
N GLY A 144 9.08 6.41 -10.55
CA GLY A 144 10.48 5.94 -10.53
C GLY A 144 10.68 4.57 -11.18
N HIS A 145 9.94 3.56 -10.72
CA HIS A 145 9.94 2.20 -11.30
C HIS A 145 8.59 1.84 -11.91
N PHE A 146 7.90 2.82 -12.50
CA PHE A 146 6.55 2.62 -13.03
C PHE A 146 6.50 1.47 -14.06
N GLY A 147 5.57 0.53 -13.88
CA GLY A 147 5.42 -0.67 -14.73
C GLY A 147 6.35 -1.83 -14.35
N ARG A 148 7.29 -1.63 -13.42
CA ARG A 148 8.17 -2.70 -12.93
C ARG A 148 7.47 -3.58 -11.91
N PHE A 149 6.95 -2.99 -10.85
CA PHE A 149 6.24 -3.68 -9.76
C PHE A 149 4.74 -3.35 -9.71
N MET A 150 4.39 -2.11 -10.09
CA MET A 150 3.03 -1.59 -10.12
C MET A 150 2.85 -0.63 -11.31
N PRO A 151 1.64 -0.50 -11.89
CA PRO A 151 0.48 -1.36 -11.65
C PRO A 151 0.74 -2.83 -12.04
N TYR A 152 0.03 -3.77 -11.40
CA TYR A 152 0.00 -5.15 -11.89
C TYR A 152 -0.52 -5.16 -13.33
N SER A 153 0.12 -5.93 -14.20
CA SER A 153 -0.31 -6.07 -15.59
C SER A 153 -1.57 -6.93 -15.68
N LYS A 154 -2.26 -6.86 -16.83
CA LYS A 154 -3.43 -7.70 -17.13
C LYS A 154 -3.10 -9.19 -17.20
N ALA A 155 -1.82 -9.57 -17.28
CA ALA A 155 -1.40 -10.97 -17.27
C ALA A 155 -1.44 -11.59 -15.86
N VAL A 156 -1.55 -10.78 -14.81
CA VAL A 156 -1.64 -11.23 -13.43
C VAL A 156 -3.11 -11.18 -13.00
N ASP A 157 -3.75 -12.35 -12.99
CA ASP A 157 -5.15 -12.48 -12.60
C ASP A 157 -5.37 -12.46 -11.08
N GLY A 158 -6.60 -12.08 -10.69
CA GLY A 158 -7.10 -12.26 -9.33
C GLY A 158 -6.56 -11.28 -8.28
N VAL A 159 -5.79 -10.28 -8.68
CA VAL A 159 -5.24 -9.27 -7.75
C VAL A 159 -6.20 -8.11 -7.53
N LYS A 160 -6.39 -7.71 -6.28
CA LYS A 160 -7.22 -6.56 -5.88
C LYS A 160 -6.54 -5.18 -5.82
N PRO A 161 -5.21 -5.03 -5.69
CA PRO A 161 -4.62 -3.71 -5.54
C PRO A 161 -4.89 -2.78 -6.74
N ILE A 162 -5.39 -1.57 -6.47
CA ILE A 162 -5.54 -0.51 -7.47
C ILE A 162 -4.38 0.48 -7.32
N ALA A 163 -3.64 0.67 -8.41
CA ALA A 163 -2.57 1.65 -8.49
C ALA A 163 -3.13 3.07 -8.73
N VAL A 164 -2.73 4.04 -7.92
CA VAL A 164 -3.10 5.45 -8.05
C VAL A 164 -1.83 6.29 -8.17
N TYR A 165 -1.75 7.05 -9.26
CA TYR A 165 -0.55 7.81 -9.63
C TYR A 165 -0.92 9.06 -10.43
N ALA A 166 -0.07 10.08 -10.35
CA ALA A 166 -0.16 11.29 -11.17
C ALA A 166 0.90 11.24 -12.27
N ARG A 167 0.49 10.83 -13.48
CA ARG A 167 1.42 10.59 -14.59
C ARG A 167 2.14 11.88 -14.98
N MET A 168 3.46 11.78 -15.09
CA MET A 168 4.34 12.83 -15.60
C MET A 168 5.14 12.31 -16.80
N ASN A 169 5.61 13.23 -17.64
CA ASN A 169 6.44 12.91 -18.82
C ASN A 169 7.77 12.20 -18.47
N CYS A 170 8.27 12.37 -17.25
CA CYS A 170 9.52 11.77 -16.76
C CYS A 170 9.34 10.43 -16.02
N PHE A 171 8.20 9.74 -16.16
CA PHE A 171 8.03 8.40 -15.60
C PHE A 171 9.07 7.42 -16.19
N GLY A 172 9.48 6.43 -15.41
CA GLY A 172 10.59 5.52 -15.74
C GLY A 172 11.98 6.08 -15.38
N CYS A 173 12.06 7.09 -14.51
CA CYS A 173 13.33 7.75 -14.18
C CYS A 173 14.24 6.98 -13.20
N ASN A 174 13.88 5.77 -12.77
CA ASN A 174 14.61 5.00 -11.76
C ASN A 174 14.89 5.79 -10.47
N TRP A 175 13.89 6.56 -10.04
CA TRP A 175 13.96 7.48 -8.89
C TRP A 175 15.05 8.56 -8.98
N LYS A 176 15.65 8.77 -10.16
CA LYS A 176 16.50 9.93 -10.47
C LYS A 176 15.61 11.09 -10.92
N CYS A 177 15.05 11.80 -9.93
CA CYS A 177 14.11 12.89 -10.21
C CYS A 177 14.80 14.04 -10.98
N VAL A 178 14.24 14.42 -12.12
CA VAL A 178 14.72 15.53 -12.96
C VAL A 178 14.07 16.87 -12.62
N ARG A 179 13.05 16.87 -11.77
CA ARG A 179 12.33 18.06 -11.32
C ARG A 179 12.93 18.54 -10.00
N LYS A 180 12.97 19.85 -9.78
CA LYS A 180 13.42 20.45 -8.51
C LYS A 180 12.52 20.00 -7.36
N HIS A 181 13.11 19.52 -6.28
CA HIS A 181 12.43 19.15 -5.03
C HIS A 181 13.44 19.11 -3.88
N ASP A 182 12.96 19.15 -2.63
CA ASP A 182 13.81 18.90 -1.47
C ASP A 182 14.17 17.40 -1.43
N PRO A 183 15.47 17.02 -1.36
CA PRO A 183 15.89 15.63 -1.32
C PRO A 183 15.37 14.84 -0.11
N ASN A 184 14.96 15.53 0.96
CA ASN A 184 14.39 14.97 2.19
C ASN A 184 12.86 14.86 2.14
N GLU A 185 12.22 15.38 1.11
CA GLU A 185 10.77 15.31 0.92
C GLU A 185 10.38 14.34 -0.21
N CYS A 186 9.06 14.11 -0.31
CA CYS A 186 8.48 13.30 -1.36
C CYS A 186 8.73 13.91 -2.75
N VAL A 187 8.92 13.07 -3.78
CA VAL A 187 9.14 13.58 -5.14
C VAL A 187 7.84 14.16 -5.70
N PRO A 188 7.91 15.13 -6.64
CA PRO A 188 6.72 15.81 -7.15
C PRO A 188 5.64 14.90 -7.74
N CYS A 189 6.01 13.75 -8.33
CA CYS A 189 5.02 12.82 -8.88
C CYS A 189 4.22 12.05 -7.81
N VAL A 190 4.84 11.77 -6.65
CA VAL A 190 4.14 11.20 -5.48
C VAL A 190 3.30 12.29 -4.83
N ALA A 191 3.89 13.47 -4.64
CA ALA A 191 3.20 14.67 -4.13
C ALA A 191 2.05 15.14 -5.03
N ALA A 192 1.96 14.73 -6.29
CA ALA A 192 0.88 15.12 -7.19
C ALA A 192 -0.34 14.17 -7.10
N VAL A 193 -0.23 13.02 -6.43
CA VAL A 193 -1.35 12.09 -6.29
C VAL A 193 -2.44 12.71 -5.42
N SER A 194 -3.61 12.98 -6.01
CA SER A 194 -4.72 13.63 -5.33
C SER A 194 -5.45 12.69 -4.37
N ILE A 195 -5.93 13.24 -3.26
CA ILE A 195 -6.76 12.52 -2.29
C ILE A 195 -8.03 11.99 -2.96
N GLU A 196 -8.63 12.76 -3.86
CA GLU A 196 -9.85 12.36 -4.57
C GLU A 196 -9.65 11.10 -5.42
N ASN A 197 -8.51 10.98 -6.11
CA ASN A 197 -8.22 9.77 -6.89
C ASN A 197 -8.00 8.56 -5.98
N VAL A 198 -7.37 8.75 -4.82
CA VAL A 198 -7.19 7.70 -3.81
C VAL A 198 -8.55 7.26 -3.24
N ARG A 199 -9.44 8.21 -2.93
CA ARG A 199 -10.82 7.93 -2.49
C ARG A 199 -11.64 7.21 -3.54
N SER A 200 -11.60 7.66 -4.79
CA SER A 200 -12.28 7.00 -5.91
C SER A 200 -11.82 5.55 -6.07
N ALA A 201 -10.51 5.29 -5.96
CA ALA A 201 -9.98 3.93 -5.99
C ALA A 201 -10.43 3.09 -4.78
N ALA A 202 -10.42 3.66 -3.57
CA ALA A 202 -10.91 2.99 -2.36
C ALA A 202 -12.39 2.61 -2.49
N LYS A 203 -13.24 3.50 -3.01
CA LYS A 203 -14.68 3.24 -3.21
C LYS A 203 -14.95 2.10 -4.20
N LYS A 204 -14.15 1.98 -5.27
CA LYS A 204 -14.26 0.85 -6.21
C LYS A 204 -13.99 -0.52 -5.55
N LEU A 205 -13.24 -0.53 -4.45
CA LEU A 205 -12.81 -1.73 -3.75
C LEU A 205 -13.72 -2.12 -2.59
N ILE A 206 -14.38 -1.13 -1.98
CA ILE A 206 -15.29 -1.33 -0.86
C ILE A 206 -16.70 -1.53 -1.42
N LYS A 207 -17.27 -2.72 -1.25
CA LYS A 207 -18.69 -2.95 -1.55
C LYS A 207 -19.55 -2.18 -0.53
N GLY A 208 -20.36 -1.23 -1.00
CA GLY A 208 -21.34 -0.52 -0.15
C GLY A 208 -20.96 0.90 0.29
N LEU A 209 -19.93 1.52 -0.32
CA LEU A 209 -19.66 2.96 -0.26
C LEU A 209 -20.18 3.71 -1.49
#